data_AF-A0A3D6D9F2-F1
#
_entry.id   AF-A0A3D6D9F2-F1
#
_cell.length_a   1.000
_cell.length_b   1.000
_cell.length_c   1.000
_cell.angle_alpha   90.00
_cell.angle_beta   90.00
_cell.angle_gamma   90.00
#
_symmetry.space_group_name_H-M   'P 1'
#
loop_
_entity.id
_entity.type
_entity.pdbx_description
1 polymer ?
#
loop_
_entity_poly.entity_id
_entity_poly.type
_entity_poly.pdbx_seq_one_letter_code
_entity_poly.pdbx_strand_id
1 'polypeptide(L)'
;ASPGHANDNMLGLVQLNGITLSDPQGNEIEEQNSSQIIPELTIANIDFIEGNHETVDQCIQLHLSQPANEMIHVTIASENGSAIAGEDYLAFAKMVHFPVGTTSASICLKLLGDLDWEQNESFELAFSEPMGVRLAQDRMTVTILNDDQPSTPGQAADVDVDFDWVVNDRWGSGFVATASIYNRTETMMSEWTVSFDLDVSIVNYWNVSNVSKDGSRYNFHNASWNGVIPPGSSVSFGLQASGVYDLEPNNIVINGNPSSGSGFDHPQPDTEVMEDVPLEVFVVNAWNNGFTAEASMRVESDVQGWQIAFDFPYAITDIWNASMVSQSNGRVVVRDAGYNASVTADGEIVFGFVASGSGLNATQLIKPAQTEFKGNIH
;
A
#
# COMPACT_ATOMS: atom_id res chain seq x y z
N ALA A 1 -57.38 -28.32 -1.68
CA ALA A 1 -56.60 -27.30 -0.95
C ALA A 1 -55.90 -27.99 0.22
N SER A 2 -54.63 -27.68 0.38
CA SER A 2 -53.55 -28.37 1.09
C SER A 2 -53.71 -28.66 2.61
N PRO A 3 -52.80 -29.48 3.19
CA PRO A 3 -52.84 -30.05 4.54
C PRO A 3 -51.97 -29.28 5.55
N GLY A 4 -52.10 -29.56 6.85
CA GLY A 4 -51.15 -29.16 7.91
C GLY A 4 -50.77 -30.39 8.74
N HIS A 5 -49.57 -30.93 8.55
CA HIS A 5 -48.31 -30.63 9.26
C HIS A 5 -48.21 -31.22 10.67
N ALA A 6 -47.50 -32.37 10.69
CA ALA A 6 -46.41 -32.77 11.59
C ALA A 6 -46.33 -32.17 12.99
N ASN A 7 -46.46 -33.03 14.00
CA ASN A 7 -45.81 -32.83 15.29
C ASN A 7 -44.56 -33.73 15.34
N ASP A 8 -43.43 -33.03 15.36
CA ASP A 8 -42.11 -33.51 15.74
C ASP A 8 -42.12 -33.96 17.21
N ASN A 9 -41.49 -35.10 17.49
CA ASN A 9 -41.09 -35.48 18.85
C ASN A 9 -39.95 -36.49 18.77
N MET A 10 -38.73 -35.95 18.70
CA MET A 10 -37.60 -36.32 19.55
C MET A 10 -37.51 -37.80 19.95
N LEU A 11 -36.80 -38.59 19.16
CA LEU A 11 -36.19 -39.83 19.64
C LEU A 11 -34.68 -39.68 19.57
N GLY A 12 -34.09 -39.41 20.73
CA GLY A 12 -32.65 -39.51 20.94
C GLY A 12 -32.20 -40.94 20.64
N LEU A 13 -31.19 -41.06 19.78
CA LEU A 13 -30.47 -42.32 19.57
C LEU A 13 -29.75 -42.68 20.87
N VAL A 14 -30.34 -43.60 21.63
CA VAL A 14 -29.58 -44.45 22.55
C VAL A 14 -29.15 -45.66 21.73
N GLN A 15 -27.86 -45.79 21.43
CA GLN A 15 -27.31 -47.04 20.91
C GLN A 15 -27.44 -48.12 22.00
N LEU A 16 -28.42 -49.02 21.82
CA LEU A 16 -28.48 -50.29 22.53
C LEU A 16 -28.00 -51.37 21.55
N ASN A 17 -26.76 -51.82 21.68
CA ASN A 17 -26.22 -52.92 20.90
C ASN A 17 -26.98 -54.22 21.24
N GLY A 18 -27.65 -54.81 20.24
CA GLY A 18 -28.04 -56.23 20.27
C GLY A 18 -29.54 -56.58 20.20
N ILE A 19 -30.45 -55.70 19.77
CA ILE A 19 -31.85 -56.07 19.48
C ILE A 19 -32.06 -56.14 17.97
N THR A 20 -32.32 -57.34 17.44
CA THR A 20 -32.84 -57.51 16.08
C THR A 20 -34.32 -57.13 16.05
N LEU A 21 -34.66 -56.05 15.35
CA LEU A 21 -36.04 -55.71 15.03
C LEU A 21 -36.42 -56.45 13.75
N SER A 22 -37.50 -57.21 13.77
CA SER A 22 -38.10 -57.85 12.59
C SER A 22 -39.49 -57.28 12.34
N ASP A 23 -39.90 -57.25 11.07
CA ASP A 23 -41.28 -56.90 10.70
C ASP A 23 -42.29 -57.99 11.17
N PRO A 24 -43.61 -57.74 11.15
CA PRO A 24 -44.61 -58.73 11.51
C PRO A 24 -44.62 -60.01 10.65
N GLN A 25 -43.81 -60.05 9.58
CA GLN A 25 -43.68 -61.15 8.63
C GLN A 25 -42.36 -61.93 8.82
N GLY A 26 -41.51 -61.55 9.78
CA GLY A 26 -40.27 -62.25 10.13
C GLY A 26 -39.12 -61.97 9.17
N ASN A 27 -39.17 -60.90 8.38
CA ASN A 27 -38.03 -60.49 7.58
C ASN A 27 -37.01 -59.73 8.45
N GLU A 28 -35.73 -60.07 8.30
CA GLU A 28 -34.63 -59.28 8.86
C GLU A 28 -34.71 -57.87 8.25
N ILE A 29 -34.80 -56.85 9.10
CA ILE A 29 -34.54 -55.48 8.65
C ILE A 29 -33.04 -55.44 8.42
N GLU A 30 -32.60 -55.58 7.17
CA GLU A 30 -31.23 -55.25 6.80
C GLU A 30 -31.01 -53.80 7.25
N GLU A 31 -30.20 -53.60 8.30
CA GLU A 31 -29.56 -52.31 8.55
C GLU A 31 -28.86 -51.96 7.24
N GLN A 32 -29.44 -51.04 6.49
CA GLN A 32 -28.78 -50.45 5.34
C GLN A 32 -27.48 -49.90 5.89
N ASN A 33 -26.39 -50.60 5.60
CA ASN A 33 -25.04 -50.22 5.92
C ASN A 33 -24.81 -48.88 5.21
N SER A 34 -25.15 -47.78 5.91
CA SER A 34 -24.90 -46.43 5.45
C SER A 34 -23.39 -46.31 5.43
N SER A 35 -22.81 -46.48 4.24
CA SER A 35 -21.43 -46.11 4.00
C SER A 35 -21.30 -44.65 4.40
N GLN A 36 -20.80 -44.42 5.62
CA GLN A 36 -20.61 -43.07 6.16
C GLN A 36 -19.74 -42.34 5.14
N ILE A 37 -20.30 -41.34 4.47
CA ILE A 37 -19.54 -40.56 3.49
C ILE A 37 -18.64 -39.64 4.31
N ILE A 38 -17.38 -40.03 4.43
CA ILE A 38 -16.35 -39.26 5.13
C ILE A 38 -15.87 -38.16 4.17
N PRO A 39 -15.95 -36.87 4.55
CA PRO A 39 -15.38 -35.79 3.74
C PRO A 39 -13.89 -36.02 3.49
N GLU A 40 -13.43 -35.60 2.32
CA GLU A 40 -12.01 -35.61 1.97
C GLU A 40 -11.47 -34.19 2.06
N LEU A 41 -10.34 -34.00 2.74
CA LEU A 41 -9.60 -32.75 2.74
C LEU A 41 -8.64 -32.74 1.55
N THR A 42 -8.90 -31.85 0.59
CA THR A 42 -7.99 -31.64 -0.54
C THR A 42 -6.89 -30.70 -0.13
N ILE A 43 -5.66 -31.11 -0.43
CA ILE A 43 -4.44 -30.41 -0.06
C ILE A 43 -3.67 -30.23 -1.37
N ALA A 44 -3.36 -28.99 -1.71
CA ALA A 44 -2.61 -28.64 -2.91
C ALA A 44 -1.43 -27.78 -2.52
N ASN A 45 -0.31 -27.95 -3.22
CA ASN A 45 0.85 -27.09 -3.04
C ASN A 45 0.47 -25.65 -3.35
N ILE A 46 1.13 -24.73 -2.66
CA ILE A 46 0.90 -23.31 -2.81
C ILE A 46 2.23 -22.58 -2.86
N ASP A 47 2.26 -21.54 -3.69
CA ASP A 47 3.40 -20.66 -3.81
C ASP A 47 2.98 -19.30 -3.27
N PHE A 48 3.84 -18.71 -2.44
CA PHE A 48 3.70 -17.36 -1.93
C PHE A 48 4.91 -16.56 -2.33
N ILE A 49 4.70 -15.29 -2.68
CA ILE A 49 5.80 -14.35 -2.78
C ILE A 49 6.25 -14.02 -1.35
N GLU A 50 7.55 -13.99 -1.15
CA GLU A 50 8.22 -13.73 0.12
C GLU A 50 7.90 -12.32 0.64
N GLY A 51 8.12 -11.32 -0.20
CA GLY A 51 7.85 -9.90 0.06
C GLY A 51 8.88 -9.24 1.00
N ASN A 52 8.94 -7.92 0.97
CA ASN A 52 10.11 -7.17 1.47
C ASN A 52 10.07 -6.77 2.97
N HIS A 53 9.28 -7.44 3.82
CA HIS A 53 9.01 -7.02 5.22
C HIS A 53 9.33 -8.11 6.24
N GLU A 54 9.79 -7.70 7.45
CA GLU A 54 10.19 -8.60 8.56
C GLU A 54 9.22 -9.77 8.79
N THR A 55 7.90 -9.57 8.64
CA THR A 55 6.93 -10.69 8.58
C THR A 55 5.75 -10.37 7.65
N VAL A 56 5.36 -11.31 6.78
CA VAL A 56 4.14 -11.25 5.95
C VAL A 56 3.16 -12.36 6.35
N ASP A 57 1.88 -12.01 6.53
CA ASP A 57 0.82 -12.97 6.83
C ASP A 57 0.23 -13.55 5.53
N GLN A 58 0.41 -14.86 5.31
CA GLN A 58 -0.11 -15.58 4.16
C GLN A 58 -1.18 -16.58 4.58
N CYS A 59 -2.44 -16.33 4.18
CA CYS A 59 -3.58 -17.14 4.60
C CYS A 59 -4.01 -18.15 3.52
N ILE A 60 -4.13 -19.42 3.92
CA ILE A 60 -4.57 -20.54 3.09
C ILE A 60 -5.98 -20.95 3.50
N GLN A 61 -6.84 -21.18 2.52
CA GLN A 61 -8.15 -21.79 2.73
C GLN A 61 -8.08 -23.31 2.47
N LEU A 62 -8.47 -24.08 3.47
CA LEU A 62 -8.59 -25.53 3.41
C LEU A 62 -10.00 -25.91 2.98
N HIS A 63 -10.15 -26.94 2.14
CA HIS A 63 -11.43 -27.31 1.54
C HIS A 63 -11.76 -28.80 1.72
N LEU A 64 -12.95 -29.06 2.26
CA LEU A 64 -13.56 -30.39 2.29
C LEU A 64 -14.35 -30.66 1.00
N SER A 65 -14.36 -31.91 0.54
CA SER A 65 -15.13 -32.36 -0.62
C SER A 65 -16.65 -32.23 -0.44
N GLN A 66 -17.11 -32.10 0.81
CA GLN A 66 -18.50 -31.92 1.20
C GLN A 66 -18.60 -31.37 2.63
N PRO A 67 -19.77 -30.86 3.07
CA PRO A 67 -19.94 -30.35 4.42
C PRO A 67 -19.61 -31.41 5.49
N ALA A 68 -18.98 -30.98 6.58
CA ALA A 68 -18.68 -31.84 7.72
C ALA A 68 -19.97 -32.40 8.34
N ASN A 69 -20.09 -33.72 8.44
CA ASN A 69 -21.25 -34.42 9.04
C ASN A 69 -21.12 -34.55 10.58
N GLU A 70 -19.90 -34.46 11.08
CA GLU A 70 -19.52 -34.35 12.49
C GLU A 70 -18.42 -33.29 12.65
N MET A 71 -18.02 -32.98 13.88
CA MET A 71 -16.89 -32.06 14.10
C MET A 71 -15.60 -32.73 13.63
N ILE A 72 -14.93 -32.13 12.66
CA ILE A 72 -13.64 -32.59 12.14
C ILE A 72 -12.52 -31.82 12.82
N HIS A 73 -11.44 -32.51 13.17
CA HIS A 73 -10.16 -31.86 13.47
C HIS A 73 -9.00 -32.50 12.70
N VAL A 74 -7.99 -31.68 12.46
CA VAL A 74 -6.70 -32.09 11.90
C VAL A 74 -5.60 -31.22 12.52
N THR A 75 -4.50 -31.84 12.95
CA THR A 75 -3.32 -31.14 13.44
C THR A 75 -2.39 -30.83 12.27
N ILE A 76 -1.95 -29.58 12.16
CA ILE A 76 -1.03 -29.10 11.11
C ILE A 76 0.22 -28.56 11.79
N ALA A 77 1.39 -28.98 11.34
CA ALA A 77 2.67 -28.45 11.79
C ALA A 77 3.62 -28.23 10.60
N SER A 78 4.44 -27.18 10.64
CA SER A 78 5.47 -26.94 9.65
C SER A 78 6.71 -27.81 9.88
N GLU A 79 7.32 -28.28 8.80
CA GLU A 79 8.59 -28.99 8.78
C GLU A 79 9.54 -28.28 7.80
N ASN A 80 10.78 -28.03 8.22
CA ASN A 80 11.80 -27.35 7.40
C ASN A 80 12.07 -28.14 6.11
N GLY A 81 12.27 -27.41 5.02
CA GLY A 81 12.79 -27.93 3.75
C GLY A 81 14.11 -27.26 3.43
N SER A 82 14.18 -26.57 2.28
CA SER A 82 15.26 -25.58 2.06
C SER A 82 15.01 -24.34 2.91
N ALA A 83 13.75 -23.93 3.05
CA ALA A 83 13.33 -22.90 3.99
C ALA A 83 13.35 -23.42 5.43
N ILE A 84 13.93 -22.64 6.34
CA ILE A 84 14.24 -22.88 7.74
C ILE A 84 13.38 -21.97 8.63
N ALA A 85 12.69 -22.58 9.60
CA ALA A 85 11.93 -21.83 10.59
C ALA A 85 12.83 -20.91 11.43
N GLY A 86 12.48 -19.62 11.49
CA GLY A 86 13.23 -18.56 12.15
C GLY A 86 14.16 -17.77 11.22
N GLU A 87 14.36 -18.25 9.99
CA GLU A 87 15.09 -17.56 8.93
C GLU A 87 14.08 -17.08 7.88
N ASP A 88 13.31 -17.98 7.26
CA ASP A 88 12.43 -17.62 6.10
C ASP A 88 10.92 -17.72 6.43
N TYR A 89 10.58 -18.36 7.56
CA TYR A 89 9.22 -18.40 8.07
C TYR A 89 9.17 -18.63 9.58
N LEU A 90 8.06 -18.30 10.25
CA LEU A 90 7.87 -18.68 11.66
C LEU A 90 7.26 -20.07 11.79
N ALA A 91 7.85 -20.90 12.65
CA ALA A 91 7.35 -22.25 12.95
C ALA A 91 5.85 -22.23 13.26
N PHE A 92 5.09 -23.04 12.54
CA PHE A 92 3.64 -23.10 12.62
C PHE A 92 3.19 -24.43 13.21
N ALA A 93 2.28 -24.39 14.18
CA ALA A 93 1.58 -25.57 14.68
C ALA A 93 0.17 -25.19 15.14
N LYS A 94 -0.85 -25.85 14.60
CA LYS A 94 -2.26 -25.56 14.90
C LYS A 94 -3.16 -26.77 14.71
N MET A 95 -4.12 -26.95 15.62
CA MET A 95 -5.26 -27.84 15.43
C MET A 95 -6.39 -27.07 14.73
N VAL A 96 -6.72 -27.46 13.51
CA VAL A 96 -7.78 -26.87 12.71
C VAL A 96 -9.08 -27.63 12.92
N HIS A 97 -10.19 -26.90 13.01
CA HIS A 97 -11.52 -27.46 13.22
C HIS A 97 -12.44 -27.11 12.05
N PHE A 98 -13.25 -28.06 11.62
CA PHE A 98 -14.40 -27.80 10.74
C PHE A 98 -15.67 -28.11 11.52
N PRO A 99 -16.42 -27.07 11.94
CA PRO A 99 -17.72 -27.27 12.56
C PRO A 99 -18.67 -28.02 11.61
N VAL A 100 -19.64 -28.72 12.20
CA VAL A 100 -20.70 -29.42 11.45
C VAL A 100 -21.36 -28.47 10.46
N GLY A 101 -21.52 -28.92 9.21
CA GLY A 101 -22.12 -28.15 8.11
C GLY A 101 -21.16 -27.23 7.37
N THR A 102 -19.91 -27.09 7.78
CA THR A 102 -18.91 -26.27 7.08
C THR A 102 -18.11 -27.08 6.07
N THR A 103 -17.58 -26.40 5.05
CA THR A 103 -16.72 -27.00 4.01
C THR A 103 -15.30 -26.42 4.01
N SER A 104 -15.03 -25.40 4.81
CA SER A 104 -13.77 -24.66 4.74
C SER A 104 -13.31 -24.14 6.09
N ALA A 105 -11.99 -24.02 6.24
CA ALA A 105 -11.32 -23.41 7.38
C ALA A 105 -10.06 -22.67 6.88
N SER A 106 -9.62 -21.65 7.61
CA SER A 106 -8.44 -20.86 7.23
C SER A 106 -7.30 -21.04 8.24
N ILE A 107 -6.09 -21.09 7.71
CA ILE A 107 -4.84 -20.96 8.46
C ILE A 107 -4.04 -19.80 7.89
N CYS A 108 -3.24 -19.13 8.71
CA CYS A 108 -2.33 -18.10 8.24
C CYS A 108 -0.93 -18.45 8.72
N LEU A 109 0.01 -18.45 7.78
CA LEU A 109 1.43 -18.65 7.98
C LEU A 109 2.09 -17.28 8.05
N LYS A 110 3.19 -17.18 8.80
CA LYS A 110 4.04 -15.99 8.80
C LYS A 110 5.30 -16.32 8.03
N LEU A 111 5.47 -15.72 6.87
CA LEU A 111 6.73 -15.74 6.14
C LEU A 111 7.60 -14.60 6.67
N LEU A 112 8.90 -14.84 6.72
CA LEU A 112 9.90 -13.84 7.07
C LEU A 112 10.51 -13.46 5.74
N GLY A 113 10.21 -12.26 5.28
CA GLY A 113 10.78 -11.79 4.03
C GLY A 113 11.87 -10.78 4.29
N ASP A 114 12.87 -10.78 3.42
CA ASP A 114 13.90 -9.77 3.41
C ASP A 114 14.12 -9.20 2.01
N LEU A 115 15.35 -8.80 1.71
CA LEU A 115 15.75 -8.15 0.46
C LEU A 115 17.02 -8.76 -0.14
N ASP A 116 17.55 -9.79 0.53
CA ASP A 116 18.76 -10.47 0.11
C ASP A 116 18.34 -11.52 -0.92
N TRP A 117 18.89 -11.42 -2.12
CA TRP A 117 18.60 -12.42 -3.13
C TRP A 117 18.96 -13.82 -2.66
N GLU A 118 17.94 -14.67 -2.70
CA GLU A 118 18.04 -16.08 -2.48
C GLU A 118 17.38 -16.89 -3.60
N GLN A 119 17.52 -18.21 -3.53
CA GLN A 119 16.80 -19.08 -4.45
C GLN A 119 15.41 -19.30 -3.88
N ASN A 120 14.40 -19.53 -4.73
CA ASN A 120 13.10 -19.96 -4.23
C ASN A 120 13.26 -21.17 -3.31
N GLU A 121 12.71 -21.05 -2.12
CA GLU A 121 12.81 -22.05 -1.08
C GLU A 121 11.47 -22.71 -0.81
N SER A 122 11.48 -23.80 -0.05
CA SER A 122 10.25 -24.49 0.30
C SER A 122 10.35 -25.13 1.67
N PHE A 123 9.20 -25.22 2.33
CA PHE A 123 8.98 -26.00 3.53
C PHE A 123 7.68 -26.82 3.38
N GLU A 124 7.43 -27.74 4.31
CA GLU A 124 6.22 -28.57 4.27
C GLU A 124 5.28 -28.27 5.42
N LEU A 125 3.97 -28.39 5.18
CA LEU A 125 2.97 -28.56 6.24
C LEU A 125 2.58 -30.02 6.35
N ALA A 126 2.83 -30.61 7.52
CA ALA A 126 2.47 -31.98 7.89
C ALA A 126 1.09 -32.03 8.54
N PHE A 127 0.19 -32.83 7.96
CA PHE A 127 -1.16 -33.07 8.46
C PHE A 127 -1.19 -34.38 9.23
N SER A 128 -1.65 -34.34 10.48
CA SER A 128 -1.66 -35.49 11.37
C SER A 128 -2.92 -35.53 12.23
N GLU A 129 -3.14 -36.68 12.87
CA GLU A 129 -4.28 -36.91 13.77
C GLU A 129 -5.64 -36.56 13.15
N PRO A 130 -5.96 -36.97 11.90
CA PRO A 130 -7.25 -36.63 11.30
C PRO A 130 -8.39 -37.37 12.02
N MET A 131 -9.45 -36.64 12.38
CA MET A 131 -10.70 -37.20 12.91
C MET A 131 -11.88 -36.75 12.04
N GLY A 132 -12.72 -37.71 11.63
CA GLY A 132 -13.92 -37.44 10.82
C GLY A 132 -13.64 -37.04 9.37
N VAL A 133 -12.38 -37.14 8.90
CA VAL A 133 -11.95 -36.71 7.57
C VAL A 133 -10.95 -37.71 6.98
N ARG A 134 -10.98 -37.89 5.66
CA ARG A 134 -9.91 -38.57 4.92
C ARG A 134 -8.96 -37.54 4.34
N LEU A 135 -7.67 -37.73 4.55
CA LEU A 135 -6.64 -36.91 3.90
C LEU A 135 -6.36 -37.47 2.50
N ALA A 136 -6.40 -36.62 1.47
CA ALA A 136 -5.96 -37.00 0.13
C ALA A 136 -4.44 -37.28 0.11
N GLN A 137 -3.70 -36.52 0.91
CA GLN A 137 -2.27 -36.61 1.22
C GLN A 137 -2.02 -36.01 2.60
N ASP A 138 -0.91 -36.35 3.26
CA ASP A 138 -0.57 -35.89 4.61
C ASP A 138 0.52 -34.81 4.66
N ARG A 139 0.86 -34.27 3.49
CA ARG A 139 1.84 -33.20 3.29
C ARG A 139 1.35 -32.16 2.27
N MET A 140 1.74 -30.92 2.47
CA MET A 140 1.63 -29.81 1.50
C MET A 140 2.99 -29.14 1.39
N THR A 141 3.50 -28.93 0.17
CA THR A 141 4.66 -28.07 -0.03
C THR A 141 4.20 -26.61 -0.13
N VAL A 142 4.84 -25.75 0.65
CA VAL A 142 4.74 -24.29 0.52
C VAL A 142 6.04 -23.81 -0.10
N THR A 143 5.97 -23.18 -1.26
CA THR A 143 7.11 -22.56 -1.92
C THR A 143 7.12 -21.07 -1.57
N ILE A 144 8.25 -20.58 -1.07
CA ILE A 144 8.54 -19.16 -0.91
C ILE A 144 9.26 -18.73 -2.20
N LEU A 145 8.59 -17.88 -2.97
CA LEU A 145 9.13 -17.34 -4.22
C LEU A 145 9.90 -16.07 -3.86
N ASN A 146 11.22 -16.12 -4.03
CA ASN A 146 12.09 -14.96 -3.91
C ASN A 146 11.67 -13.93 -4.97
N ASP A 147 11.28 -12.74 -4.54
CA ASP A 147 11.03 -11.58 -5.39
C ASP A 147 12.25 -10.65 -5.54
N ASP A 148 13.34 -10.93 -4.82
CA ASP A 148 14.56 -10.14 -4.86
C ASP A 148 15.43 -10.40 -6.09
N GLN A 149 16.38 -9.49 -6.33
CA GLN A 149 17.29 -9.56 -7.47
C GLN A 149 18.74 -9.79 -7.02
N PRO A 150 19.50 -10.68 -7.69
CA PRO A 150 20.88 -10.98 -7.29
C PRO A 150 21.73 -9.71 -7.29
N SER A 151 22.34 -9.39 -6.14
CA SER A 151 23.19 -8.21 -6.01
C SER A 151 24.38 -8.31 -6.96
N THR A 152 24.39 -7.53 -8.05
CA THR A 152 25.53 -7.46 -8.98
C THR A 152 26.60 -6.54 -8.39
N PRO A 153 27.85 -6.98 -8.17
CA PRO A 153 28.91 -6.09 -7.71
C PRO A 153 29.16 -4.98 -8.74
N GLY A 154 28.79 -3.73 -8.39
CA GLY A 154 29.03 -2.54 -9.21
C GLY A 154 27.87 -2.06 -10.08
N GLN A 155 26.66 -2.59 -9.89
CA GLN A 155 25.44 -1.92 -10.36
C GLN A 155 25.04 -0.91 -9.29
N ALA A 156 24.83 0.36 -9.68
CA ALA A 156 24.38 1.39 -8.76
C ALA A 156 23.13 0.88 -8.02
N ALA A 157 23.09 1.11 -6.71
CA ALA A 157 21.92 0.89 -5.86
C ALA A 157 20.67 1.29 -6.63
N ASP A 158 19.60 0.51 -6.47
CA ASP A 158 18.25 0.89 -6.88
C ASP A 158 18.11 2.41 -6.84
N VAL A 159 18.00 3.04 -8.02
CA VAL A 159 18.04 4.49 -8.13
C VAL A 159 16.59 4.96 -8.00
N ASP A 160 16.05 4.77 -6.80
CA ASP A 160 14.81 5.41 -6.39
C ASP A 160 15.15 6.48 -5.34
N VAL A 161 15.72 7.57 -5.84
CA VAL A 161 16.02 8.77 -5.04
C VAL A 161 15.24 9.93 -5.62
N ASP A 162 14.36 10.47 -4.79
CA ASP A 162 13.37 11.45 -5.23
C ASP A 162 13.68 12.83 -4.66
N PHE A 163 13.27 13.87 -5.38
CA PHE A 163 13.56 15.26 -5.06
C PHE A 163 12.31 16.12 -5.15
N ASP A 164 12.06 16.88 -4.09
CA ASP A 164 10.94 17.80 -4.01
C ASP A 164 11.41 19.22 -3.72
N TRP A 165 10.69 20.20 -4.25
CA TRP A 165 11.02 21.63 -4.18
C TRP A 165 9.78 22.45 -3.81
N VAL A 166 9.90 23.24 -2.75
CA VAL A 166 8.83 24.11 -2.28
C VAL A 166 9.35 25.52 -2.08
N VAL A 167 8.72 26.51 -2.71
CA VAL A 167 8.93 27.92 -2.38
C VAL A 167 8.05 28.26 -1.17
N ASN A 168 8.67 28.50 -0.01
CA ASN A 168 7.97 28.72 1.26
C ASN A 168 7.51 30.17 1.44
N ASP A 169 8.31 31.14 0.98
CA ASP A 169 7.99 32.57 1.09
C ASP A 169 8.69 33.35 -0.04
N ARG A 170 8.13 34.50 -0.42
CA ARG A 170 8.62 35.32 -1.55
C ARG A 170 8.38 36.80 -1.32
N TRP A 171 9.32 37.62 -1.78
CA TRP A 171 9.22 39.07 -1.70
C TRP A 171 10.01 39.73 -2.84
N GLY A 172 9.42 40.72 -3.51
CA GLY A 172 10.14 41.53 -4.51
C GLY A 172 10.91 40.68 -5.53
N SER A 173 12.24 40.60 -5.35
CA SER A 173 13.16 39.83 -6.19
C SER A 173 13.86 38.68 -5.45
N GLY A 174 13.26 38.12 -4.41
CA GLY A 174 13.83 37.02 -3.63
C GLY A 174 12.78 36.08 -3.06
N PHE A 175 13.25 34.92 -2.62
CA PHE A 175 12.42 33.85 -2.07
C PHE A 175 13.19 32.96 -1.10
N VAL A 176 12.45 32.24 -0.27
CA VAL A 176 12.92 31.09 0.51
C VAL A 176 12.33 29.83 -0.09
N ALA A 177 13.16 28.81 -0.26
CA ALA A 177 12.72 27.49 -0.69
C ALA A 177 13.29 26.38 0.19
N THR A 178 12.55 25.27 0.24
CA THR A 178 12.92 24.01 0.85
C THR A 178 13.07 22.97 -0.25
N ALA A 179 14.20 22.28 -0.23
CA ALA A 179 14.46 21.11 -1.06
C ALA A 179 14.44 19.86 -0.17
N SER A 180 13.72 18.83 -0.57
CA SER A 180 13.64 17.55 0.14
C SER A 180 14.19 16.43 -0.72
N ILE A 181 14.98 15.55 -0.10
CA ILE A 181 15.52 14.35 -0.72
C ILE A 181 14.86 13.18 -0.02
N TYR A 182 14.25 12.28 -0.78
CA TYR A 182 13.67 11.05 -0.26
C TYR A 182 14.56 9.89 -0.68
N ASN A 183 14.92 9.09 0.31
CA ASN A 183 15.50 7.79 0.04
C ASN A 183 14.35 6.82 -0.18
N ARG A 184 13.96 6.60 -1.43
CA ARG A 184 12.96 5.59 -1.78
C ARG A 184 13.59 4.22 -2.01
N THR A 185 14.92 4.17 -2.08
CA THR A 185 15.66 2.91 -2.03
C THR A 185 15.42 2.20 -0.71
N GLU A 186 15.56 0.89 -0.74
CA GLU A 186 15.45 0.04 0.44
C GLU A 186 16.76 -0.01 1.26
N THR A 187 17.79 0.74 0.83
CA THR A 187 19.09 0.83 1.50
C THR A 187 19.29 2.17 2.20
N MET A 188 19.87 2.16 3.40
CA MET A 188 20.18 3.41 4.10
C MET A 188 21.23 4.23 3.32
N MET A 189 20.89 5.46 2.95
CA MET A 189 21.88 6.43 2.47
C MET A 189 22.69 6.92 3.67
N SER A 190 24.01 6.74 3.65
CA SER A 190 24.91 7.18 4.73
C SER A 190 25.41 8.62 4.54
N GLU A 191 25.36 9.12 3.30
CA GLU A 191 25.64 10.48 2.91
C GLU A 191 24.78 10.85 1.70
N TRP A 192 24.61 12.16 1.46
CA TRP A 192 23.93 12.64 0.28
C TRP A 192 24.58 13.89 -0.31
N THR A 193 24.59 13.90 -1.63
CA THR A 193 24.91 15.04 -2.48
C THR A 193 23.74 15.29 -3.40
N VAL A 194 23.45 16.56 -3.66
CA VAL A 194 22.48 16.92 -4.69
C VAL A 194 23.06 18.00 -5.57
N SER A 195 22.81 17.89 -6.88
CA SER A 195 23.14 18.93 -7.83
C SER A 195 21.97 19.19 -8.77
N PHE A 196 21.74 20.44 -9.09
CA PHE A 196 20.66 20.85 -9.99
C PHE A 196 20.99 22.19 -10.64
N ASP A 197 20.38 22.45 -11.78
CA ASP A 197 20.50 23.72 -12.47
C ASP A 197 19.36 24.65 -12.04
N LEU A 198 19.71 25.86 -11.61
CA LEU A 198 18.76 26.88 -11.18
C LEU A 198 19.33 28.28 -11.45
N ASP A 199 18.64 29.07 -12.29
CA ASP A 199 19.12 30.40 -12.69
C ASP A 199 18.74 31.51 -11.70
N VAL A 200 19.25 31.38 -10.47
CA VAL A 200 19.09 32.34 -9.37
C VAL A 200 20.44 32.57 -8.69
N SER A 201 20.51 33.52 -7.76
CA SER A 201 21.66 33.68 -6.86
C SER A 201 21.29 33.30 -5.43
N ILE A 202 21.85 32.20 -4.91
CA ILE A 202 21.66 31.80 -3.50
C ILE A 202 22.43 32.77 -2.60
N VAL A 203 21.74 33.38 -1.64
CA VAL A 203 22.29 34.35 -0.67
C VAL A 203 22.46 33.77 0.74
N ASN A 204 21.66 32.77 1.10
CA ASN A 204 21.79 32.05 2.37
C ASN A 204 21.33 30.60 2.21
N TYR A 205 21.80 29.69 3.06
CA TYR A 205 21.41 28.27 3.06
C TYR A 205 21.61 27.64 4.45
N TRP A 206 20.90 26.54 4.72
CA TRP A 206 21.00 25.78 5.96
C TRP A 206 20.79 24.29 5.71
N ASN A 207 21.24 23.44 6.65
CA ASN A 207 21.20 21.97 6.56
C ASN A 207 21.99 21.35 5.39
N VAL A 208 22.87 22.14 4.76
CA VAL A 208 23.81 21.74 3.71
C VAL A 208 25.21 22.28 4.01
N SER A 209 26.21 21.66 3.41
CA SER A 209 27.61 22.08 3.39
C SER A 209 28.16 22.09 1.96
N ASN A 210 29.38 22.64 1.79
CA ASN A 210 30.12 22.64 0.53
C ASN A 210 29.33 23.13 -0.70
N VAL A 211 28.51 24.16 -0.51
CA VAL A 211 27.69 24.73 -1.58
C VAL A 211 28.58 25.42 -2.61
N SER A 212 28.52 24.97 -3.86
CA SER A 212 29.27 25.56 -4.98
C SER A 212 28.38 25.79 -6.20
N LYS A 213 28.81 26.69 -7.08
CA LYS A 213 28.10 27.04 -8.32
C LYS A 213 29.08 27.04 -9.50
N ASP A 214 28.71 26.36 -10.58
CA ASP A 214 29.37 26.43 -11.88
C ASP A 214 28.34 26.72 -12.98
N GLY A 215 28.42 27.88 -13.61
CA GLY A 215 27.36 28.36 -14.51
C GLY A 215 26.02 28.48 -13.77
N SER A 216 24.99 27.76 -14.23
CA SER A 216 23.67 27.66 -13.57
C SER A 216 23.57 26.47 -12.60
N ARG A 217 24.59 25.61 -12.52
CA ARG A 217 24.53 24.37 -11.74
C ARG A 217 25.01 24.60 -10.32
N TYR A 218 24.17 24.27 -9.36
CA TYR A 218 24.51 24.24 -7.94
C TYR A 218 24.83 22.82 -7.49
N ASN A 219 25.78 22.69 -6.58
CA ASN A 219 26.13 21.43 -5.92
C ASN A 219 26.08 21.62 -4.40
N PHE A 220 25.44 20.69 -3.72
CA PHE A 220 25.24 20.68 -2.28
C PHE A 220 25.68 19.34 -1.70
N HIS A 221 26.19 19.37 -0.47
CA HIS A 221 26.49 18.18 0.32
C HIS A 221 25.70 18.25 1.62
N ASN A 222 25.44 17.10 2.24
CA ASN A 222 24.84 17.06 3.56
C ASN A 222 25.65 17.86 4.59
N ALA A 223 24.97 18.37 5.61
CA ALA A 223 25.65 18.78 6.83
C ALA A 223 26.14 17.55 7.59
N SER A 224 27.09 17.72 8.51
CA SER A 224 27.72 16.60 9.22
C SER A 224 26.77 15.76 10.08
N TRP A 225 25.56 16.24 10.34
CA TRP A 225 24.58 15.64 11.25
C TRP A 225 23.33 15.11 10.54
N ASN A 226 23.16 15.33 9.24
CA ASN A 226 21.97 14.91 8.49
C ASN A 226 22.29 14.10 7.23
N GLY A 227 23.48 13.50 7.14
CA GLY A 227 23.88 12.69 5.99
C GLY A 227 23.13 11.36 5.87
N VAL A 228 22.63 10.85 6.99
CA VAL A 228 21.93 9.57 7.02
C VAL A 228 20.46 9.76 6.66
N ILE A 229 19.99 9.08 5.61
CA ILE A 229 18.57 8.98 5.25
C ILE A 229 18.21 7.49 5.23
N PRO A 230 17.45 6.97 6.22
CA PRO A 230 16.95 5.60 6.19
C PRO A 230 16.04 5.34 4.98
N PRO A 231 15.80 4.07 4.62
CA PRO A 231 14.80 3.70 3.62
C PRO A 231 13.42 4.31 3.91
N GLY A 232 12.71 4.74 2.87
CA GLY A 232 11.41 5.41 2.93
C GLY A 232 11.40 6.77 3.63
N SER A 233 12.55 7.23 4.16
CA SER A 233 12.65 8.49 4.90
C SER A 233 13.10 9.63 3.99
N SER A 234 13.04 10.85 4.53
CA SER A 234 13.51 12.04 3.83
C SER A 234 14.33 12.96 4.71
N VAL A 235 15.08 13.83 4.05
CA VAL A 235 15.78 14.95 4.66
C VAL A 235 15.49 16.20 3.85
N SER A 236 15.45 17.34 4.53
CA SER A 236 15.27 18.63 3.85
C SER A 236 16.34 19.63 4.21
N PHE A 237 16.68 20.46 3.23
CA PHE A 237 17.50 21.64 3.40
C PHE A 237 16.80 22.85 2.79
N GLY A 238 17.25 24.04 3.16
CA GLY A 238 16.65 25.25 2.67
C GLY A 238 17.66 26.27 2.21
N LEU A 239 17.17 27.17 1.37
CA LEU A 239 17.93 28.26 0.80
C LEU A 239 17.09 29.53 0.72
N GLN A 240 17.79 30.65 0.76
CA GLN A 240 17.28 31.95 0.39
C GLN A 240 18.00 32.38 -0.88
N ALA A 241 17.25 32.80 -1.89
CA ALA A 241 17.81 33.23 -3.17
C ALA A 241 17.23 34.57 -3.63
N SER A 242 18.00 35.27 -4.46
CA SER A 242 17.53 36.41 -5.26
C SER A 242 17.40 35.99 -6.72
N GLY A 243 16.24 36.25 -7.33
CA GLY A 243 15.92 35.83 -8.70
C GLY A 243 14.41 35.72 -8.95
N VAL A 244 14.05 35.21 -10.12
CA VAL A 244 12.66 34.83 -10.44
C VAL A 244 12.30 33.58 -9.63
N TYR A 245 11.26 33.67 -8.81
CA TYR A 245 10.85 32.60 -7.88
C TYR A 245 9.97 31.53 -8.52
N ASP A 246 9.49 31.74 -9.75
CA ASP A 246 8.75 30.74 -10.54
C ASP A 246 9.69 29.77 -11.29
N LEU A 247 11.00 29.81 -11.00
CA LEU A 247 11.97 28.88 -11.57
C LEU A 247 12.10 27.64 -10.68
N GLU A 248 11.88 26.48 -11.26
CA GLU A 248 12.11 25.19 -10.63
C GLU A 248 13.51 24.64 -10.96
N PRO A 249 14.14 23.90 -10.04
CA PRO A 249 15.37 23.17 -10.33
C PRO A 249 15.18 22.15 -11.46
N ASN A 250 16.12 22.06 -12.39
CA ASN A 250 16.13 21.01 -13.41
C ASN A 250 17.48 20.27 -13.44
N ASN A 251 17.56 19.17 -14.20
CA ASN A 251 18.75 18.31 -14.29
C ASN A 251 19.27 17.86 -12.90
N ILE A 252 18.32 17.45 -12.04
CA ILE A 252 18.56 17.08 -10.65
C ILE A 252 19.30 15.74 -10.61
N VAL A 253 20.37 15.69 -9.82
CA VAL A 253 21.20 14.51 -9.62
C VAL A 253 21.47 14.35 -8.13
N ILE A 254 21.05 13.23 -7.55
CA ILE A 254 21.28 12.84 -6.16
C ILE A 254 22.30 11.71 -6.14
N ASN A 255 23.41 11.87 -5.40
CA ASN A 255 24.46 10.85 -5.31
C ASN A 255 24.99 10.33 -6.66
N GLY A 256 25.06 11.22 -7.65
CA GLY A 256 25.50 10.87 -9.01
C GLY A 256 24.40 10.26 -9.88
N ASN A 257 23.21 10.02 -9.33
CA ASN A 257 22.09 9.47 -10.05
C ASN A 257 21.08 10.54 -10.47
N PRO A 258 20.58 10.53 -11.72
CA PRO A 258 19.52 11.44 -12.12
C PRO A 258 18.27 11.17 -11.30
N SER A 259 17.67 12.23 -10.77
CA SER A 259 16.33 12.22 -10.18
C SER A 259 15.39 12.85 -11.20
N SER A 260 14.14 12.41 -11.26
CA SER A 260 13.11 12.84 -12.22
C SER A 260 12.72 14.33 -12.10
N GLY A 261 13.38 15.09 -11.21
CA GLY A 261 13.14 16.51 -11.06
C GLY A 261 12.08 16.78 -10.01
N SER A 262 11.88 18.05 -9.65
CA SER A 262 10.72 18.47 -8.87
C SER A 262 9.46 18.34 -9.73
N GLY A 263 8.94 17.12 -9.90
CA GLY A 263 7.72 16.88 -10.66
C GLY A 263 7.53 15.47 -11.21
N PHE A 264 6.52 14.79 -10.66
CA PHE A 264 5.50 14.00 -11.36
C PHE A 264 5.79 12.66 -12.07
N ASP A 265 7.01 12.33 -12.49
CA ASP A 265 7.20 11.22 -13.44
C ASP A 265 7.65 9.87 -12.84
N HIS A 266 7.68 9.71 -11.51
CA HIS A 266 7.78 8.38 -10.91
C HIS A 266 6.52 8.02 -10.13
N PRO A 267 5.75 6.98 -10.54
CA PRO A 267 4.79 6.36 -9.64
C PRO A 267 5.56 5.69 -8.49
N GLN A 268 5.18 5.95 -7.23
CA GLN A 268 5.64 5.07 -6.15
C GLN A 268 5.10 3.66 -6.43
N PRO A 269 5.78 2.59 -5.96
CA PRO A 269 5.32 1.21 -6.12
C PRO A 269 3.87 0.97 -5.64
N ASP A 270 3.35 1.81 -4.73
CA ASP A 270 1.96 1.75 -4.21
C ASP A 270 1.11 3.01 -4.50
N THR A 271 1.56 3.93 -5.36
CA THR A 271 0.75 5.12 -5.71
C THR A 271 -0.15 4.80 -6.89
N GLU A 272 -1.45 4.63 -6.64
CA GLU A 272 -2.44 4.62 -7.71
C GLU A 272 -2.63 6.03 -8.27
N VAL A 273 -2.48 6.16 -9.59
CA VAL A 273 -2.87 7.37 -10.31
C VAL A 273 -4.30 7.19 -10.78
N MET A 274 -5.21 7.97 -10.20
CA MET A 274 -6.60 8.01 -10.63
C MET A 274 -6.81 9.23 -11.54
N GLU A 275 -7.23 8.98 -12.77
CA GLU A 275 -7.63 10.03 -13.72
C GLU A 275 -9.13 10.33 -13.61
N ASP A 276 -9.52 11.56 -13.95
CA ASP A 276 -10.90 12.03 -13.99
C ASP A 276 -11.66 11.95 -12.63
N VAL A 277 -10.94 12.04 -11.51
CA VAL A 277 -11.54 12.09 -10.16
C VAL A 277 -12.21 13.46 -9.94
N PRO A 278 -13.46 13.53 -9.46
CA PRO A 278 -14.14 14.81 -9.27
C PRO A 278 -13.49 15.66 -8.17
N LEU A 279 -12.89 16.78 -8.57
CA LEU A 279 -12.53 17.89 -7.69
C LEU A 279 -13.62 18.97 -7.75
N GLU A 280 -14.31 19.18 -6.64
CA GLU A 280 -15.32 20.24 -6.52
C GLU A 280 -14.65 21.53 -6.06
N VAL A 281 -14.87 22.63 -6.76
CA VAL A 281 -14.33 23.95 -6.38
C VAL A 281 -15.48 24.92 -6.12
N PHE A 282 -15.55 25.41 -4.88
CA PHE A 282 -16.55 26.34 -4.40
C PHE A 282 -15.95 27.71 -4.13
N VAL A 283 -16.46 28.75 -4.80
CA VAL A 283 -16.08 30.13 -4.50
C VAL A 283 -16.74 30.58 -3.20
N VAL A 284 -15.92 30.86 -2.19
CA VAL A 284 -16.36 31.31 -0.87
C VAL A 284 -16.63 32.82 -0.86
N ASN A 285 -15.76 33.61 -1.49
CA ASN A 285 -15.89 35.05 -1.57
C ASN A 285 -15.17 35.59 -2.82
N ALA A 286 -15.66 36.66 -3.42
CA ALA A 286 -15.07 37.25 -4.63
C ALA A 286 -15.05 38.79 -4.56
N TRP A 287 -14.02 39.38 -5.13
CA TRP A 287 -13.83 40.83 -5.32
C TRP A 287 -13.32 41.11 -6.75
N ASN A 288 -13.16 42.38 -7.09
CA ASN A 288 -12.94 42.81 -8.49
C ASN A 288 -11.83 42.05 -9.25
N ASN A 289 -10.76 41.64 -8.56
CA ASN A 289 -9.57 41.06 -9.17
C ASN A 289 -9.14 39.72 -8.52
N GLY A 290 -10.00 39.09 -7.72
CA GLY A 290 -9.66 37.85 -7.06
C GLY A 290 -10.80 37.24 -6.27
N PHE A 291 -10.56 36.04 -5.75
CA PHE A 291 -11.52 35.29 -4.98
C PHE A 291 -10.83 34.32 -4.03
N THR A 292 -11.54 33.94 -2.97
CA THR A 292 -11.21 32.78 -2.14
C THR A 292 -12.08 31.62 -2.57
N ALA A 293 -11.49 30.45 -2.73
CA ALA A 293 -12.22 29.22 -3.01
C ALA A 293 -11.79 28.09 -2.07
N GLU A 294 -12.68 27.12 -1.91
CA GLU A 294 -12.44 25.84 -1.27
C GLU A 294 -12.55 24.77 -2.34
N ALA A 295 -11.60 23.84 -2.36
CA ALA A 295 -11.62 22.67 -3.21
C ALA A 295 -11.79 21.43 -2.32
N SER A 296 -12.66 20.51 -2.74
CA SER A 296 -12.87 19.26 -2.05
C SER A 296 -12.92 18.05 -2.99
N MET A 297 -12.44 16.92 -2.49
CA MET A 297 -12.39 15.65 -3.20
C MET A 297 -12.67 14.51 -2.22
N ARG A 298 -13.61 13.63 -2.57
CA ARG A 298 -13.90 12.41 -1.82
C ARG A 298 -12.92 11.31 -2.21
N VAL A 299 -12.43 10.57 -1.22
CA VAL A 299 -11.59 9.37 -1.44
C VAL A 299 -12.41 8.11 -1.11
N GLU A 300 -12.29 7.08 -1.94
CA GLU A 300 -13.05 5.83 -1.78
C GLU A 300 -12.34 4.79 -0.88
N SER A 301 -11.03 4.97 -0.68
CA SER A 301 -10.17 4.07 0.10
C SER A 301 -9.27 4.88 1.05
N ASP A 302 -8.59 4.20 1.98
CA ASP A 302 -7.60 4.83 2.84
C ASP A 302 -6.44 5.36 2.00
N VAL A 303 -6.09 6.64 2.20
CA VAL A 303 -5.01 7.35 1.50
C VAL A 303 -3.95 7.79 2.50
N GLN A 304 -2.68 7.55 2.16
CA GLN A 304 -1.51 8.06 2.88
C GLN A 304 -0.61 8.90 1.96
N GLY A 305 -0.58 10.21 2.21
CA GLY A 305 0.02 11.19 1.32
C GLY A 305 -0.86 11.39 0.09
N TRP A 306 -1.16 12.64 -0.25
CA TRP A 306 -1.98 12.94 -1.42
C TRP A 306 -1.44 14.12 -2.22
N GLN A 307 -1.63 14.03 -3.53
CA GLN A 307 -1.32 15.07 -4.48
C GLN A 307 -2.44 15.15 -5.53
N ILE A 308 -2.86 16.37 -5.85
CA ILE A 308 -3.96 16.65 -6.78
C ILE A 308 -3.41 17.57 -7.86
N ALA A 309 -3.55 17.15 -9.11
CA ALA A 309 -3.26 17.97 -10.29
C ALA A 309 -4.56 18.29 -11.03
N PHE A 310 -4.80 19.57 -11.33
CA PHE A 310 -6.02 20.02 -11.99
C PHE A 310 -5.77 21.22 -12.89
N ASP A 311 -6.52 21.31 -13.98
CA ASP A 311 -6.46 22.48 -14.86
C ASP A 311 -7.19 23.67 -14.23
N PHE A 312 -6.48 24.79 -14.09
CA PHE A 312 -6.99 25.99 -13.47
C PHE A 312 -6.47 27.27 -14.15
N PRO A 313 -7.36 28.10 -14.72
CA PRO A 313 -6.96 29.24 -15.55
C PRO A 313 -6.58 30.50 -14.77
N TYR A 314 -6.71 30.50 -13.44
CA TYR A 314 -6.42 31.65 -12.58
C TYR A 314 -5.17 31.41 -11.76
N ALA A 315 -4.32 32.44 -11.59
CA ALA A 315 -3.13 32.31 -10.77
C ALA A 315 -3.50 32.21 -9.28
N ILE A 316 -3.07 31.14 -8.61
CA ILE A 316 -3.22 30.95 -7.17
C ILE A 316 -2.10 31.71 -6.47
N THR A 317 -2.50 32.67 -5.64
CA THR A 317 -1.58 33.58 -4.94
C THR A 317 -1.30 33.18 -3.50
N ASP A 318 -2.19 32.39 -2.90
CA ASP A 318 -2.09 31.87 -1.53
C ASP A 318 -2.89 30.57 -1.39
N ILE A 319 -2.50 29.67 -0.49
CA ILE A 319 -3.11 28.34 -0.30
C ILE A 319 -3.00 27.89 1.16
N TRP A 320 -4.00 27.17 1.66
CA TRP A 320 -4.02 26.60 3.01
C TRP A 320 -4.64 25.20 3.03
N ASN A 321 -4.28 24.41 4.04
CA ASN A 321 -4.54 22.96 4.13
C ASN A 321 -4.01 22.14 2.94
N ALA A 322 -3.15 22.75 2.12
CA ALA A 322 -2.39 22.13 1.05
C ALA A 322 -1.11 22.94 0.84
N SER A 323 -0.11 22.31 0.22
CA SER A 323 1.11 22.98 -0.24
C SER A 323 1.08 23.08 -1.77
N MET A 324 1.38 24.26 -2.30
CA MET A 324 1.56 24.43 -3.75
C MET A 324 2.83 23.68 -4.19
N VAL A 325 2.70 22.81 -5.18
CA VAL A 325 3.83 22.16 -5.84
C VAL A 325 4.22 22.95 -7.06
N SER A 326 3.28 23.16 -8.00
CA SER A 326 3.54 23.95 -9.22
C SER A 326 2.25 24.57 -9.78
N GLN A 327 2.43 25.65 -10.54
CA GLN A 327 1.38 26.16 -11.43
C GLN A 327 2.00 26.67 -12.73
N SER A 328 1.83 25.91 -13.82
CA SER A 328 2.39 26.28 -15.12
C SER A 328 1.43 25.88 -16.25
N ASN A 329 1.39 26.67 -17.33
CA ASN A 329 0.55 26.39 -18.50
C ASN A 329 -0.95 26.15 -18.21
N GLY A 330 -1.48 26.73 -17.13
CA GLY A 330 -2.86 26.52 -16.70
C GLY A 330 -3.11 25.19 -15.97
N ARG A 331 -2.07 24.43 -15.64
CA ARG A 331 -2.12 23.26 -14.74
C ARG A 331 -1.68 23.70 -13.35
N VAL A 332 -2.42 23.28 -12.33
CA VAL A 332 -2.09 23.46 -10.90
C VAL A 332 -1.80 22.10 -10.29
N VAL A 333 -0.82 22.08 -9.39
CA VAL A 333 -0.52 20.92 -8.57
C VAL A 333 -0.41 21.35 -7.12
N VAL A 334 -1.15 20.65 -6.27
CA VAL A 334 -1.09 20.79 -4.83
C VAL A 334 -0.88 19.44 -4.17
N ARG A 335 -0.30 19.44 -2.97
CA ARG A 335 -0.16 18.24 -2.14
C ARG A 335 -0.60 18.51 -0.71
N ASP A 336 -0.60 17.47 0.11
CA ASP A 336 -0.91 17.58 1.53
C ASP A 336 -0.02 18.60 2.27
N ALA A 337 -0.53 19.09 3.39
CA ALA A 337 0.17 20.01 4.29
C ALA A 337 0.95 19.27 5.39
N GLY A 338 1.26 17.98 5.19
CA GLY A 338 1.90 17.07 6.13
C GLY A 338 0.94 16.55 7.20
N TYR A 339 0.26 17.43 7.93
CA TYR A 339 -0.62 17.03 9.03
C TYR A 339 -1.93 16.37 8.56
N ASN A 340 -2.30 16.56 7.30
CA ASN A 340 -3.50 16.00 6.68
C ASN A 340 -3.17 14.99 5.57
N ALA A 341 -1.96 14.42 5.57
CA ALA A 341 -1.54 13.41 4.61
C ALA A 341 -2.40 12.13 4.67
N SER A 342 -2.90 11.77 5.84
CA SER A 342 -3.74 10.59 6.03
C SER A 342 -5.22 10.93 5.91
N VAL A 343 -5.94 10.23 5.04
CA VAL A 343 -7.39 10.33 4.87
C VAL A 343 -7.98 8.93 4.83
N THR A 344 -8.95 8.62 5.68
CA THR A 344 -9.61 7.30 5.68
C THR A 344 -10.59 7.17 4.52
N ALA A 345 -10.94 5.94 4.15
CA ALA A 345 -11.99 5.62 3.19
C ALA A 345 -13.28 6.40 3.49
N ASP A 346 -13.97 6.83 2.43
CA ASP A 346 -15.11 7.76 2.44
C ASP A 346 -14.83 9.15 3.03
N GLY A 347 -13.56 9.45 3.34
CA GLY A 347 -13.09 10.75 3.78
C GLY A 347 -13.07 11.79 2.67
N GLU A 348 -12.71 13.02 3.04
CA GLU A 348 -12.66 14.15 2.11
C GLU A 348 -11.35 14.91 2.30
N ILE A 349 -10.65 15.13 1.18
CA ILE A 349 -9.55 16.08 1.09
C ILE A 349 -10.16 17.45 0.89
N VAL A 350 -9.80 18.41 1.75
CA VAL A 350 -10.30 19.80 1.67
C VAL A 350 -9.14 20.77 1.80
N PHE A 351 -8.99 21.65 0.82
CA PHE A 351 -8.04 22.75 0.85
C PHE A 351 -8.63 24.02 0.29
N GLY A 352 -8.10 25.18 0.70
CA GLY A 352 -8.57 26.45 0.20
C GLY A 352 -7.43 27.29 -0.37
N PHE A 353 -7.80 28.25 -1.22
CA PHE A 353 -6.82 29.10 -1.90
C PHE A 353 -7.38 30.47 -2.25
N VAL A 354 -6.47 31.43 -2.42
CA VAL A 354 -6.74 32.75 -3.03
C VAL A 354 -6.28 32.73 -4.47
N ALA A 355 -7.16 33.06 -5.40
CA ALA A 355 -6.84 33.16 -6.82
C ALA A 355 -7.08 34.58 -7.36
N SER A 356 -6.27 34.98 -8.34
CA SER A 356 -6.37 36.28 -9.01
C SER A 356 -6.98 36.16 -10.41
N GLY A 357 -7.89 37.06 -10.75
CA GLY A 357 -8.59 37.03 -12.04
C GLY A 357 -9.61 38.17 -12.20
N SER A 358 -9.72 38.71 -13.42
CA SER A 358 -10.69 39.75 -13.76
C SER A 358 -12.01 39.16 -14.28
N GLY A 359 -13.15 39.71 -13.85
CA GLY A 359 -14.44 39.50 -14.54
C GLY A 359 -15.22 38.23 -14.17
N LEU A 360 -15.10 37.75 -12.94
CA LEU A 360 -15.79 36.54 -12.48
C LEU A 360 -17.27 36.78 -12.13
N ASN A 361 -18.16 35.96 -12.69
CA ASN A 361 -19.45 35.66 -12.08
C ASN A 361 -19.30 34.34 -11.31
N ALA A 362 -19.58 34.36 -10.01
CA ALA A 362 -19.41 33.23 -9.08
C ALA A 362 -20.10 31.91 -9.54
N THR A 363 -21.07 32.00 -10.46
CA THR A 363 -21.82 30.88 -11.03
C THR A 363 -21.17 30.17 -12.22
N GLN A 364 -19.99 30.60 -12.70
CA GLN A 364 -19.31 29.98 -13.86
C GLN A 364 -18.12 29.07 -13.52
N LEU A 365 -17.73 28.96 -12.25
CA LEU A 365 -16.52 28.25 -11.82
C LEU A 365 -16.73 26.77 -11.46
N ILE A 366 -17.94 26.24 -11.68
CA ILE A 366 -18.27 24.83 -11.44
C ILE A 366 -18.21 24.10 -12.79
N LYS A 367 -17.01 23.71 -13.21
CA LYS A 367 -16.86 22.55 -14.10
C LYS A 367 -15.89 21.59 -13.43
N PRO A 368 -16.14 20.27 -13.50
CA PRO A 368 -15.11 19.30 -13.14
C PRO A 368 -13.87 19.66 -13.99
N ALA A 369 -12.78 20.02 -13.35
CA ALA A 369 -11.50 20.08 -14.03
C ALA A 369 -11.13 18.65 -14.41
N GLN A 370 -10.46 18.47 -15.56
CA GLN A 370 -9.72 17.22 -15.74
C GLN A 370 -8.70 17.16 -14.59
N THR A 371 -8.86 16.15 -13.75
CA THR A 371 -8.15 16.06 -12.49
C THR A 371 -7.46 14.72 -12.45
N GLU A 372 -6.18 14.76 -12.10
CA GLU A 372 -5.40 13.58 -11.76
C GLU A 372 -5.17 13.60 -10.26
N PHE A 373 -5.53 12.51 -9.61
CA PHE A 373 -5.27 12.26 -8.21
C PHE A 373 -4.17 11.21 -8.07
N LYS A 374 -3.23 11.45 -7.17
CA LYS A 374 -2.22 10.48 -6.76
C LYS A 374 -2.23 10.37 -5.24
N GLY A 375 -2.31 9.15 -4.72
CA GLY A 375 -2.15 8.86 -3.30
C GLY A 375 -1.73 7.41 -3.10
N ASN A 376 -1.07 7.11 -1.98
CA ASN A 376 -0.84 5.71 -1.61
C ASN A 376 -2.13 5.16 -1.04
N ILE A 377 -2.73 4.21 -1.76
CA ILE A 377 -4.00 3.59 -1.39
C ILE A 377 -3.69 2.27 -0.68
N HIS A 378 -4.16 2.12 0.55
CA HIS A 378 -3.94 0.93 1.38
C HIS A 378 -5.19 0.06 1.53
#